data_AF-A0A3S1QRI3-F1
#
_entry.id   AF-A0A3S1QRI3-F1
#
_cell.length_a   1.000
_cell.length_b   1.000
_cell.length_c   1.000
_cell.angle_alpha   90.00
_cell.angle_beta   90.00
_cell.angle_gamma   90.00
#
_symmetry.space_group_name_H-M   'P 1'
#
loop_
_entity.id
_entity.type
_entity.pdbx_description
1 polymer ?
#
loop_
_entity_poly.entity_id
_entity_poly.type
_entity_poly.pdbx_seq_one_letter_code
_entity_poly.pdbx_strand_id
1 'polypeptide(L)'
;MLASYQWGGADLENLVRATLSSYGGKDGQNLDVHGAVFRLNASAAATLGLVFFELASNAAKYGALSAEKGRVEVSWRIEGSETLSIDWKESGGPKVKGPPKRSFGTTFIQQSLEYELGGNVDLQFKPSGLECLLRIPLPKSEMIDYLSLPAPGKV
;
A
#
# COMPACT_ATOMS: atom_id res chain seq x y z
N MET A 1 19.38 -12.51 27.32
CA MET A 1 20.02 -11.71 26.27
C MET A 1 18.91 -10.87 25.65
N LEU A 2 18.84 -9.59 25.99
CA LEU A 2 17.77 -8.68 25.59
C LEU A 2 17.97 -8.35 24.12
N ALA A 3 17.04 -8.77 23.25
CA ALA A 3 17.06 -8.41 21.85
C ALA A 3 16.89 -6.88 21.75
N SER A 4 17.96 -6.22 21.34
CA SER A 4 18.02 -4.80 21.03
C SER A 4 16.94 -4.41 20.01
N TYR A 5 16.19 -3.37 20.35
CA TYR A 5 15.28 -2.61 19.48
C TYR A 5 15.84 -2.51 18.04
N GLN A 6 15.18 -3.16 17.07
CA GLN A 6 15.49 -2.94 15.66
C GLN A 6 14.84 -1.63 15.19
N TRP A 7 15.58 -0.54 15.31
CA TRP A 7 15.37 0.65 14.47
C TRP A 7 15.78 0.31 13.03
N GLY A 8 14.80 -0.17 12.25
CA GLY A 8 14.95 -0.44 10.81
C GLY A 8 13.64 -0.29 10.05
N GLY A 9 12.68 0.43 10.62
CA GLY A 9 11.37 0.64 10.02
C GLY A 9 11.42 1.54 8.79
N ALA A 10 10.42 1.41 7.92
CA ALA A 10 10.25 2.25 6.74
C ALA A 10 9.07 3.20 6.91
N ASP A 11 9.19 4.42 6.40
CA ASP A 11 8.07 5.32 6.24
C ASP A 11 7.19 4.82 5.07
N LEU A 12 5.88 4.66 5.31
CA LEU A 12 4.95 4.07 4.35
C LEU A 12 4.85 4.90 3.06
N GLU A 13 4.84 6.22 3.18
CA GLU A 13 4.80 7.11 2.02
C GLU A 13 6.03 6.91 1.13
N ASN A 14 7.22 6.96 1.74
CA ASN A 14 8.47 6.75 1.01
C ASN A 14 8.54 5.36 0.37
N LEU A 15 8.06 4.32 1.06
CA LEU A 15 8.00 2.97 0.51
C LEU A 15 7.14 2.93 -0.76
N VAL A 16 5.92 3.47 -0.71
CA VAL A 16 4.99 3.53 -1.85
C VAL A 16 5.60 4.32 -3.01
N ARG A 17 6.11 5.54 -2.74
CA ARG A 17 6.70 6.41 -3.76
C ARG A 17 7.90 5.77 -4.43
N ALA A 18 8.83 5.20 -3.67
CA ALA A 18 10.04 4.55 -4.21
C ALA A 18 9.69 3.35 -5.11
N THR A 19 8.67 2.58 -4.73
CA THR A 19 8.20 1.47 -5.55
C THR A 19 7.56 1.97 -6.84
N LEU A 20 6.63 2.93 -6.76
CA LEU A 20 5.91 3.44 -7.94
C LEU A 20 6.79 4.23 -8.91
N SER A 21 7.80 4.95 -8.43
CA SER A 21 8.74 5.68 -9.28
C SER A 21 9.51 4.76 -10.22
N SER A 22 9.80 3.53 -9.78
CA SER A 22 10.49 2.51 -10.58
C SER A 22 9.64 2.01 -11.77
N TYR A 23 8.33 2.25 -11.73
CA TYR A 23 7.35 1.83 -12.73
C TYR A 23 6.77 3.00 -13.54
N GLY A 24 7.41 4.17 -13.51
CA GLY A 24 6.98 5.35 -14.28
C GLY A 24 5.94 6.22 -13.58
N GLY A 25 5.65 5.97 -12.31
CA GLY A 25 4.92 6.91 -11.45
C GLY A 25 5.74 8.19 -11.23
N LYS A 26 5.07 9.34 -11.34
CA LYS A 26 5.62 10.68 -11.17
C LYS A 26 4.66 11.50 -10.31
N ASP A 27 5.16 11.95 -9.16
CA ASP A 27 4.40 12.75 -8.20
C ASP A 27 3.79 13.98 -8.85
N GLY A 28 2.51 14.23 -8.55
CA GLY A 28 1.76 15.37 -9.08
C GLY A 28 1.41 15.27 -10.58
N GLN A 29 1.80 14.17 -11.25
CA GLN A 29 1.41 13.89 -12.63
C GLN A 29 0.44 12.71 -12.67
N ASN A 30 0.93 11.49 -12.54
CA ASN A 30 0.13 10.26 -12.60
C ASN A 30 0.13 9.49 -11.26
N LEU A 31 0.70 10.10 -10.21
CA LEU A 31 0.78 9.53 -8.88
C LEU A 31 0.30 10.54 -7.83
N ASP A 32 -0.68 10.13 -7.03
CA ASP A 32 -1.12 10.79 -5.80
C ASP A 32 -0.92 9.82 -4.64
N VAL A 33 -0.19 10.25 -3.61
CA VAL A 33 0.11 9.45 -2.42
C VAL A 33 -0.09 10.35 -1.21
N HIS A 34 -1.01 9.97 -0.32
CA HIS A 34 -1.36 10.80 0.82
C HIS A 34 -1.88 10.00 2.03
N GLY A 35 -1.48 10.42 3.23
CA GLY A 35 -1.94 9.81 4.48
C GLY A 35 -1.22 10.42 5.68
N ALA A 36 -1.59 10.00 6.88
CA ALA A 36 -0.86 10.40 8.09
C ALA A 36 0.53 9.74 8.10
N VAL A 37 1.54 10.42 8.67
CA VAL A 37 2.88 9.84 8.83
C VAL A 37 2.77 8.51 9.57
N PHE A 38 3.22 7.44 8.92
CA PHE A 38 3.12 6.08 9.43
C PHE A 38 4.42 5.32 9.21
N ARG A 39 4.99 4.81 10.30
CA ARG A 39 6.20 3.99 10.25
C ARG A 39 5.85 2.53 10.43
N LEU A 40 6.33 1.74 9.48
CA LEU A 40 6.23 0.29 9.48
C LEU A 40 7.41 -0.30 10.22
N ASN A 41 7.20 -1.38 10.99
CA ASN A 41 8.32 -2.23 11.38
C ASN A 41 8.97 -2.90 10.15
N ALA A 42 10.15 -3.50 10.33
CA ALA A 42 10.91 -4.09 9.23
C ALA A 42 10.17 -5.24 8.50
N SER A 43 9.42 -6.07 9.23
CA SER A 43 8.62 -7.17 8.65
C SER A 43 7.46 -6.63 7.81
N ALA A 44 6.70 -5.67 8.35
CA ALA A 44 5.61 -5.01 7.63
C ALA A 44 6.11 -4.26 6.40
N ALA A 45 7.25 -3.56 6.51
CA ALA A 45 7.88 -2.87 5.39
C ALA A 45 8.30 -3.83 4.27
N ALA A 46 8.89 -4.98 4.61
CA ALA A 46 9.28 -5.98 3.62
C ALA A 46 8.07 -6.58 2.89
N THR A 47 7.05 -7.00 3.64
CA THR A 47 5.82 -7.58 3.06
C THR A 47 5.08 -6.57 2.19
N LEU A 48 4.87 -5.34 2.68
CA LEU A 48 4.19 -4.31 1.90
C LEU A 48 5.01 -3.85 0.70
N GLY A 49 6.33 -3.83 0.79
CA GLY A 49 7.19 -3.54 -0.36
C GLY A 49 6.95 -4.51 -1.52
N LEU A 50 6.80 -5.80 -1.24
CA LEU A 50 6.47 -6.80 -2.27
C LEU A 50 5.05 -6.64 -2.81
N VAL A 51 4.08 -6.32 -1.95
CA VAL A 51 2.70 -6.06 -2.37
C VAL A 51 2.64 -4.86 -3.31
N PHE A 52 3.28 -3.73 -2.95
CA PHE A 52 3.32 -2.54 -3.80
C PHE A 52 4.10 -2.79 -5.09
N PHE A 53 5.14 -3.63 -5.05
CA PHE A 53 5.88 -3.99 -6.26
C PHE A 53 4.99 -4.73 -7.26
N GLU A 54 4.21 -5.71 -6.79
CA GLU A 54 3.26 -6.43 -7.63
C GLU A 54 2.13 -5.53 -8.15
N LEU A 55 1.57 -4.64 -7.31
CA LEU A 55 0.56 -3.67 -7.73
C LEU A 55 1.11 -2.70 -8.78
N ALA A 56 2.29 -2.12 -8.56
CA ALA A 56 2.94 -1.19 -9.50
C ALA A 56 3.29 -1.86 -10.83
N SER A 57 3.83 -3.09 -10.77
CA SER A 57 4.12 -3.94 -11.94
C SER A 57 2.86 -4.20 -12.76
N ASN A 58 1.73 -4.49 -12.12
CA ASN A 58 0.45 -4.68 -12.79
C ASN A 58 -0.10 -3.37 -13.38
N ALA A 59 -0.01 -2.27 -12.66
CA ALA A 59 -0.43 -0.95 -13.14
C ALA A 59 0.35 -0.55 -14.41
N ALA A 60 1.65 -0.82 -14.46
CA ALA A 60 2.50 -0.50 -15.61
C ALA A 60 2.27 -1.41 -16.82
N LYS A 61 1.94 -2.70 -16.60
CA LYS A 61 1.72 -3.66 -17.70
C LYS A 61 0.30 -3.62 -18.26
N TYR A 62 -0.69 -3.43 -17.39
CA TYR A 62 -2.09 -3.68 -17.71
C TYR A 62 -3.04 -2.56 -17.27
N GLY A 63 -2.60 -1.70 -16.35
CA GLY A 63 -3.45 -0.77 -15.62
C GLY A 63 -3.15 0.70 -15.92
N ALA A 64 -3.32 1.55 -14.91
CA ALA A 64 -3.20 2.99 -15.04
C ALA A 64 -1.84 3.44 -15.62
N LEU A 65 -0.73 2.93 -15.09
CA LEU A 65 0.61 3.39 -15.50
C LEU A 65 1.02 2.95 -16.91
N SER A 66 0.22 2.10 -17.57
CA SER A 66 0.41 1.75 -18.99
C SER A 66 -0.14 2.80 -19.97
N ALA A 67 -0.95 3.75 -19.49
CA ALA A 67 -1.63 4.75 -20.32
C ALA A 67 -1.21 6.18 -19.95
N GLU A 68 -1.13 7.06 -20.95
CA GLU A 68 -0.72 8.46 -20.78
C GLU A 68 -1.62 9.24 -19.80
N LYS A 69 -2.92 8.92 -19.78
CA LYS A 69 -3.92 9.56 -18.90
C LYS A 69 -4.14 8.82 -17.58
N GLY A 70 -3.45 7.71 -17.38
CA GLY A 70 -3.68 6.89 -16.21
C GLY A 70 -3.10 7.52 -14.95
N ARG A 71 -3.76 7.26 -13.83
CA ARG A 71 -3.34 7.71 -12.51
C ARG A 71 -3.48 6.60 -11.47
N VAL A 72 -2.55 6.58 -10.53
CA VAL A 72 -2.59 5.76 -9.32
C VAL A 72 -2.73 6.70 -8.13
N GLU A 73 -3.74 6.45 -7.31
CA GLU A 73 -3.95 7.09 -6.01
C GLU A 73 -3.71 6.04 -4.93
N VAL A 74 -2.85 6.36 -3.96
CA VAL A 74 -2.62 5.53 -2.78
C VAL A 74 -2.88 6.37 -1.54
N SER A 75 -3.77 5.91 -0.69
CA SER A 75 -4.07 6.60 0.57
C SER A 75 -4.17 5.64 1.73
N TRP A 76 -3.95 6.12 2.95
CA TRP A 76 -4.11 5.28 4.13
C TRP A 76 -4.59 6.05 5.35
N ARG A 77 -5.18 5.30 6.27
CA ARG A 77 -5.67 5.78 7.57
C ARG A 77 -5.61 4.68 8.62
N ILE A 78 -5.64 5.10 9.88
CA ILE A 78 -5.86 4.19 11.01
C ILE A 78 -7.35 4.14 11.30
N GLU A 79 -7.94 2.95 11.24
CA GLU A 79 -9.35 2.72 11.56
C GLU A 79 -9.48 2.27 13.02
N GLY A 80 -10.23 3.05 13.80
CA GLY A 80 -10.27 2.91 15.26
C GLY A 80 -8.89 3.19 15.85
N SER A 81 -8.18 2.14 16.24
CA SER A 81 -6.83 2.23 16.79
C SER A 81 -5.94 1.03 16.46
N GLU A 82 -6.47 0.01 15.78
CA GLU A 82 -5.82 -1.30 15.68
C GLU A 82 -5.68 -1.78 14.23
N THR A 83 -6.08 -0.97 13.24
CA THR A 83 -6.05 -1.39 11.84
C THR A 83 -5.54 -0.26 10.96
N LEU A 84 -4.46 -0.54 10.23
CA LEU A 84 -4.02 0.28 9.11
C LEU A 84 -4.79 -0.15 7.86
N SER A 85 -5.55 0.78 7.31
CA SER A 85 -6.31 0.59 6.07
C SER A 85 -5.65 1.40 4.97
N ILE A 86 -5.23 0.71 3.90
CA ILE A 86 -4.54 1.27 2.74
C ILE A 86 -5.41 1.07 1.50
N ASP A 87 -5.82 2.16 0.89
CA ASP A 87 -6.57 2.22 -0.35
C ASP A 87 -5.61 2.46 -1.53
N TRP A 88 -5.70 1.61 -2.55
CA TRP A 88 -5.06 1.77 -3.85
C TRP A 88 -6.13 1.87 -4.93
N LYS A 89 -6.07 2.91 -5.76
CA LYS A 89 -7.02 3.13 -6.85
C LYS A 89 -6.32 3.48 -8.14
N GLU A 90 -6.72 2.80 -9.19
CA GLU A 90 -6.30 3.08 -10.55
C GLU A 90 -7.44 3.73 -11.33
N SER A 91 -7.10 4.72 -12.14
CA SER A 91 -8.04 5.38 -13.04
C SER A 91 -7.36 5.82 -14.33
N GLY A 92 -8.14 6.12 -15.37
CA GLY A 92 -7.63 6.64 -16.64
C GLY A 92 -6.78 5.65 -17.47
N GLY A 93 -6.65 4.40 -17.00
CA GLY A 93 -5.98 3.30 -17.70
C GLY A 93 -6.89 2.60 -18.72
N PRO A 94 -6.39 1.52 -19.35
CA PRO A 94 -7.20 0.68 -20.23
C PRO A 94 -8.39 0.07 -19.49
N LYS A 95 -9.49 -0.19 -20.23
CA LYS A 95 -10.69 -0.80 -19.65
C LYS A 95 -10.37 -2.20 -19.10
N VAL A 96 -10.54 -2.37 -17.79
CA VAL A 96 -10.39 -3.68 -17.14
C VAL A 96 -11.58 -4.56 -17.52
N LYS A 97 -11.30 -5.78 -17.99
CA LYS A 97 -12.32 -6.73 -18.47
C LYS A 97 -12.80 -7.73 -17.40
N GLY A 98 -12.31 -7.59 -16.17
CA GLY A 98 -12.54 -8.50 -15.05
C GLY A 98 -11.22 -8.97 -14.43
N PRO A 99 -11.27 -9.76 -13.33
CA PRO A 99 -10.07 -10.29 -12.71
C PRO A 99 -9.29 -11.16 -13.72
N PRO A 100 -7.95 -11.05 -13.76
CA PRO A 100 -7.15 -11.97 -14.57
C PRO A 100 -7.42 -13.42 -14.12
N LYS A 101 -7.50 -14.35 -15.07
CA LYS A 101 -7.66 -15.78 -14.74
C LYS A 101 -6.43 -16.24 -13.96
N ARG A 102 -6.53 -16.30 -12.62
CA ARG A 102 -5.47 -16.69 -11.68
C ARG A 102 -4.09 -16.10 -12.05
N SER A 103 -3.88 -14.82 -11.79
CA SER A 103 -2.53 -14.25 -11.82
C SER A 103 -1.78 -14.60 -10.54
N PHE A 104 -0.50 -14.97 -10.68
CA PHE A 104 0.42 -15.19 -9.57
C PHE A 104 0.43 -14.04 -8.57
N GLY A 105 0.41 -12.79 -9.05
CA GLY A 105 0.45 -11.58 -8.21
C GLY A 105 -0.74 -11.42 -7.27
N THR A 106 -1.97 -11.71 -7.69
CA THR A 106 -3.16 -11.56 -6.82
C THR A 106 -3.18 -12.61 -5.70
N THR A 107 -2.77 -13.84 -6.01
CA THR A 107 -2.64 -14.90 -5.00
C THR A 107 -1.50 -14.58 -4.04
N PHE A 108 -0.37 -14.08 -4.55
CA PHE A 108 0.76 -13.65 -3.75
C PHE A 108 0.38 -12.54 -2.77
N ILE A 109 -0.26 -11.46 -3.24
CA ILE A 109 -0.71 -10.35 -2.39
C ILE A 109 -1.60 -10.88 -1.26
N GLN A 110 -2.59 -11.70 -1.59
CA GLN A 110 -3.51 -12.23 -0.59
C GLN A 110 -2.80 -13.11 0.45
N GLN A 111 -1.97 -14.04 0.01
CA GLN A 111 -1.24 -14.94 0.92
C GLN A 111 -0.22 -14.18 1.78
N SER A 112 0.53 -13.25 1.21
CA SER A 112 1.52 -12.47 1.94
C SER A 112 0.88 -11.61 3.03
N LEU A 113 -0.25 -10.96 2.75
CA LEU A 113 -0.95 -10.18 3.78
C LEU A 113 -1.58 -11.06 4.87
N GLU A 114 -2.25 -12.14 4.49
CA GLU A 114 -2.93 -13.03 5.44
C GLU A 114 -1.94 -13.75 6.36
N TYR A 115 -0.85 -14.30 5.82
CA TYR A 115 0.10 -15.11 6.60
C TYR A 115 1.12 -14.28 7.38
N GLU A 116 1.68 -13.22 6.78
CA GLU A 116 2.78 -12.46 7.41
C GLU A 116 2.26 -11.34 8.32
N LEU A 117 1.12 -10.74 7.99
CA LEU A 117 0.60 -9.57 8.69
C LEU A 117 -0.74 -9.81 9.38
N GLY A 118 -1.34 -11.00 9.24
CA GLY A 118 -2.70 -11.28 9.74
C GLY A 118 -3.77 -10.40 9.11
N GLY A 119 -3.47 -9.80 7.95
CA GLY A 119 -4.32 -8.85 7.26
C GLY A 119 -5.30 -9.49 6.27
N ASN A 120 -6.03 -8.65 5.56
CA ASN A 120 -6.84 -9.06 4.42
C ASN A 120 -6.72 -8.06 3.28
N VAL A 121 -7.06 -8.52 2.09
CA VAL A 121 -7.12 -7.71 0.88
C VAL A 121 -8.48 -7.87 0.20
N ASP A 122 -9.06 -6.76 -0.24
CA ASP A 122 -10.21 -6.74 -1.15
C ASP A 122 -9.75 -6.17 -2.51
N LEU A 123 -9.96 -6.92 -3.59
CA LEU A 123 -9.62 -6.53 -4.95
C LEU A 123 -10.87 -6.40 -5.82
N GLN A 124 -11.13 -5.19 -6.29
CA GLN A 124 -12.26 -4.87 -7.16
C GLN A 124 -11.75 -4.44 -8.54
N PHE A 125 -11.95 -5.30 -9.53
CA PHE A 125 -11.60 -5.04 -10.93
C PHE A 125 -12.77 -4.33 -11.63
N LYS A 126 -12.82 -3.00 -11.53
CA LYS A 126 -13.86 -2.18 -12.17
C LYS A 126 -13.45 -1.80 -13.59
N PRO A 127 -14.40 -1.58 -14.52
CA PRO A 127 -14.07 -1.12 -15.87
C PRO A 127 -13.22 0.15 -15.93
N SER A 128 -13.29 1.00 -14.89
CA SER A 128 -12.51 2.23 -14.72
C SER A 128 -11.07 2.02 -14.23
N GLY A 129 -10.76 0.85 -13.67
CA GLY A 129 -9.46 0.54 -13.05
C GLY A 129 -9.58 -0.42 -11.87
N LEU A 130 -8.44 -0.80 -11.32
CA LEU A 130 -8.34 -1.60 -10.10
C LEU A 130 -8.62 -0.71 -8.87
N GLU A 131 -9.45 -1.20 -7.95
CA GLU A 131 -9.49 -0.71 -6.57
C GLU A 131 -9.05 -1.85 -5.65
N CYS A 132 -8.12 -1.57 -4.75
CA CYS A 132 -7.55 -2.52 -3.82
C CYS A 132 -7.57 -1.91 -2.42
N LEU A 133 -8.13 -2.64 -1.45
CA LEU A 133 -8.15 -2.25 -0.04
C LEU A 133 -7.39 -3.28 0.77
N LEU A 134 -6.28 -2.85 1.36
CA LEU A 134 -5.49 -3.63 2.31
C LEU A 134 -5.90 -3.25 3.73
N ARG A 135 -6.17 -4.24 4.58
CA ARG A 135 -6.40 -4.04 6.01
C ARG A 135 -5.41 -4.85 6.82
N ILE A 136 -4.62 -4.17 7.62
CA ILE A 136 -3.50 -4.74 8.36
C ILE A 136 -3.72 -4.47 9.85
N PRO A 137 -3.93 -5.49 10.68
CA PRO A 137 -3.93 -5.33 12.12
C PRO A 137 -2.60 -4.79 12.61
N LEU A 138 -2.64 -3.77 13.46
CA LEU A 138 -1.47 -3.20 14.09
C LEU A 138 -1.21 -3.95 15.40
N PRO A 139 -0.04 -4.59 15.57
CA PRO A 139 0.31 -5.18 16.85
C PRO A 139 0.36 -4.09 17.92
N LYS A 140 -0.11 -4.39 19.15
CA LYS A 140 -0.19 -3.43 20.26
C LYS A 140 1.13 -2.69 20.57
N SER A 141 2.27 -3.25 20.20
CA SER A 141 3.58 -2.60 20.34
C SER A 141 3.78 -1.38 19.41
N GLU A 142 3.13 -1.34 18.25
CA GLU A 142 3.21 -0.21 17.31
C GLU A 142 2.27 0.94 17.69
N MET A 143 1.21 0.64 18.44
CA MET A 143 0.27 1.66 18.94
C MET A 143 0.90 2.60 19.98
N ILE A 144 1.90 2.13 20.73
CA ILE A 144 2.59 2.92 21.76
C ILE A 144 3.40 4.05 21.10
N ASP A 145 4.05 3.79 19.96
CA ASP A 145 4.84 4.80 19.24
C ASP A 145 3.93 5.83 18.54
N TYR A 146 2.79 5.41 17.99
CA TYR A 146 1.83 6.32 17.35
C TYR A 146 1.16 7.29 18.33
N LEU A 147 0.80 6.82 19.53
CA LEU A 147 0.24 7.66 20.60
C LEU A 147 1.30 8.53 21.31
N SER A 148 2.58 8.25 21.09
CA SER A 148 3.72 9.03 21.63
C SER A 148 4.18 10.13 20.67
N LEU A 149 3.68 10.16 19.42
CA LEU A 149 3.90 11.28 18.52
C LEU A 149 3.07 12.48 18.98
N PRO A 150 3.64 13.69 19.02
CA PRO A 150 2.85 14.88 19.31
C PRO A 150 1.74 15.00 18.27
N ALA A 151 0.49 15.13 18.73
CA ALA A 151 -0.64 15.37 17.84
C ALA A 151 -0.32 16.58 16.94
N PRO A 152 -0.69 16.56 15.64
CA PRO A 152 -0.47 17.70 14.76
C PRO A 152 -1.12 18.93 15.40
N GLY A 153 -0.26 19.89 15.75
CA GLY A 153 -0.58 20.99 16.65
C GLY A 153 -1.74 21.82 16.13
N LYS A 154 -2.68 22.10 17.04
CA LYS A 154 -3.45 23.34 16.99
C LYS A 154 -2.44 24.48 17.10
N VAL A 155 -2.34 25.28 16.04
CA VAL A 155 -1.80 26.65 16.11
C VAL A 155 -2.74 27.53 16.91
#